data_AF-A0A2H0SIP2-F1
#
_entry.id   AF-A0A2H0SIP2-F1
#
_cell.length_a   1.000
_cell.length_b   1.000
_cell.length_c   1.000
_cell.angle_alpha   90.00
_cell.angle_beta   90.00
_cell.angle_gamma   90.00
#
_symmetry.space_group_name_H-M   'P 1'
#
loop_
_entity.id
_entity.type
_entity.pdbx_description
1 polymer ?
#
loop_
_entity_poly.entity_id
_entity_poly.type
_entity_poly.pdbx_seq_one_letter_code
_entity_poly.pdbx_strand_id
1 'polypeptide(L)'
;MLAGEEVSWGQRLFQIKTPTVLQAVNQQNELNIHNTRALMPLVYWGYLLISVYGAAGPLIRRWLFKLSQVSWWQELVSTFTAPGYLTSWFWPMALYAYYRTFVGPLEFKIWEELAELTLAVGLLAWVYYNIYARFGRAKGQTLRHERR
;
A
#
# COMPACT_ATOMS: atom_id res chain seq x y z
N MET A 1 7.26 -8.60 23.50
CA MET A 1 6.33 -7.87 22.62
C MET A 1 5.45 -8.93 21.94
N LEU A 2 4.12 -8.80 22.07
CA LEU A 2 3.11 -9.76 21.60
C LEU A 2 2.03 -8.96 20.88
N ALA A 3 1.73 -9.38 19.63
CA ALA A 3 0.80 -8.79 18.65
C ALA A 3 1.18 -7.40 18.11
N GLY A 4 1.53 -7.33 16.82
CA GLY A 4 1.79 -6.08 16.07
C GLY A 4 3.21 -5.97 15.50
N GLU A 5 4.19 -6.60 16.15
CA GLU A 5 5.55 -6.64 15.62
C GLU A 5 5.65 -7.70 14.49
N GLU A 6 6.24 -7.33 13.34
CA GLU A 6 6.51 -8.20 12.17
C GLU A 6 7.55 -9.28 12.49
N VAL A 7 7.22 -10.12 13.45
CA VAL A 7 8.07 -11.18 13.94
C VAL A 7 7.66 -12.48 13.26
N SER A 8 8.64 -13.30 12.87
CA SER A 8 8.41 -14.63 12.32
C SER A 8 7.87 -15.59 13.38
N TRP A 9 6.56 -15.51 13.65
CA TRP A 9 5.86 -16.34 14.64
C TRP A 9 6.04 -17.83 14.37
N GLY A 10 6.01 -18.27 13.11
CA GLY A 10 6.25 -19.67 12.75
C GLY A 10 7.66 -20.13 13.11
N GLN A 11 8.67 -19.29 12.89
CA GLN A 11 10.05 -19.62 13.24
C GLN A 11 10.24 -19.75 14.75
N ARG A 12 9.55 -18.93 15.55
CA ARG A 12 9.56 -19.02 17.03
C ARG A 12 8.80 -20.22 17.56
N LEU A 13 7.61 -20.49 17.01
CA LEU A 13 6.77 -21.61 17.43
C LEU A 13 7.45 -22.95 17.13
N PHE A 14 8.11 -23.07 15.98
CA PHE A 14 8.79 -24.30 15.55
C PHE A 14 10.30 -24.32 15.86
N GLN A 15 10.81 -23.34 16.62
CA GLN A 15 12.22 -23.21 17.03
C GLN A 15 13.22 -23.34 15.87
N ILE A 16 12.85 -22.86 14.69
CA ILE A 16 13.70 -22.95 13.50
C ILE A 16 14.85 -21.94 13.65
N LYS A 17 16.09 -22.43 13.56
CA LYS A 17 17.29 -21.59 13.70
C LYS A 17 17.59 -20.83 12.40
N THR A 18 17.95 -19.55 12.53
CA THR A 18 18.45 -18.75 11.39
C THR A 18 19.90 -19.14 11.08
N PRO A 19 20.25 -19.45 9.82
CA PRO A 19 21.63 -19.72 9.43
C PRO A 19 22.58 -18.57 9.77
N THR A 20 23.83 -18.89 10.12
CA THR A 20 24.84 -17.91 10.58
C THR A 20 25.10 -16.79 9.57
N VAL A 21 25.02 -17.09 8.28
CA VAL A 21 25.19 -16.12 7.18
C VAL A 21 24.07 -15.07 7.17
N LEU A 22 22.84 -15.47 7.49
CA LEU A 22 21.68 -14.57 7.56
C LEU A 22 21.65 -13.77 8.86
N GLN A 23 22.08 -14.36 9.98
CA GLN A 23 22.18 -13.64 11.27
C GLN A 23 23.12 -12.42 11.19
N ALA A 24 24.18 -12.49 10.39
CA ALA A 24 25.14 -11.38 10.25
C ALA A 24 24.54 -10.12 9.59
N VAL A 25 23.47 -10.27 8.81
CA VAL A 25 22.88 -9.18 8.01
C VAL A 25 21.42 -8.88 8.34
N ASN A 26 20.71 -9.79 9.01
CA ASN A 26 19.32 -9.65 9.42
C ASN A 26 19.22 -9.06 10.82
N GLN A 27 18.54 -7.92 10.96
CA GLN A 27 18.45 -7.20 12.23
C GLN A 27 17.60 -7.89 13.31
N GLN A 28 16.72 -8.82 12.92
CA GLN A 28 15.78 -9.52 13.81
C GLN A 28 16.10 -11.02 13.97
N ASN A 29 17.25 -11.48 13.46
CA ASN A 29 17.65 -12.88 13.44
C ASN A 29 16.59 -13.81 12.84
N GLU A 30 15.91 -13.38 11.78
CA GLU A 30 14.87 -14.17 11.11
C GLU A 30 15.34 -14.77 9.79
N LEU A 31 14.62 -15.79 9.31
CA LEU A 31 14.82 -16.35 7.97
C LEU A 31 14.41 -15.40 6.85
N ASN A 32 13.63 -14.36 7.17
CA ASN A 32 13.20 -13.40 6.17
C ASN A 32 14.40 -12.56 5.65
N ILE A 33 14.30 -12.07 4.43
CA ILE A 33 15.31 -11.17 3.84
C ILE A 33 14.96 -9.68 3.96
N HIS A 34 13.70 -9.34 4.25
CA HIS A 34 13.22 -7.96 4.32
C HIS A 34 13.85 -7.17 5.48
N ASN A 35 14.34 -7.85 6.52
CA ASN A 35 15.08 -7.26 7.65
C ASN A 35 16.58 -7.03 7.40
N THR A 36 17.04 -7.21 6.16
CA THR A 36 18.44 -6.93 5.83
C THR A 36 18.67 -5.44 5.65
N ARG A 37 19.80 -4.93 6.15
CA ARG A 37 20.21 -3.52 6.00
C ARG A 37 20.22 -3.04 4.54
N ALA A 38 20.41 -3.97 3.59
CA ALA A 38 20.43 -3.68 2.17
C ALA A 38 19.02 -3.49 1.55
N LEU A 39 18.00 -4.21 2.03
CA LEU A 39 16.65 -4.16 1.46
C LEU A 39 15.74 -3.14 2.13
N MET A 40 15.98 -2.81 3.41
CA MET A 40 15.18 -1.81 4.14
C MET A 40 15.02 -0.45 3.40
N PRO A 41 16.08 0.14 2.79
CA PRO A 41 15.91 1.37 2.01
C PRO A 41 14.96 1.20 0.82
N LEU A 42 14.99 0.05 0.14
CA LEU A 42 14.11 -0.22 -1.00
C LEU A 42 12.64 -0.33 -0.58
N VAL A 43 12.37 -0.87 0.61
CA VAL A 43 11.02 -0.93 1.19
C VAL A 43 10.46 0.48 1.37
N TYR A 44 11.23 1.39 1.99
CA TYR A 44 10.78 2.77 2.18
C TYR A 44 10.60 3.54 0.87
N TRP A 45 11.44 3.29 -0.13
CA TRP A 45 11.20 3.80 -1.49
C TRP A 45 9.89 3.28 -2.08
N GLY A 46 9.60 1.99 -1.92
CA GLY A 46 8.33 1.40 -2.33
C GLY A 46 7.13 2.05 -1.64
N TYR A 47 7.19 2.21 -0.32
CA TYR A 47 6.17 2.91 0.45
C TYR A 47 5.97 4.35 -0.01
N LEU A 48 7.06 5.09 -0.22
CA LEU A 48 7.00 6.46 -0.70
C LEU A 48 6.32 6.53 -2.08
N LEU A 49 6.73 5.67 -3.03
CA LEU A 49 6.17 5.64 -4.38
C LEU A 49 4.67 5.31 -4.39
N ILE A 50 4.25 4.27 -3.67
CA ILE A 50 2.84 3.85 -3.59
C ILE A 50 2.00 4.96 -2.95
N SER A 51 2.51 5.56 -1.87
CA SER A 51 1.79 6.58 -1.11
C SER A 51 1.66 7.88 -1.89
N VAL A 52 2.73 8.33 -2.55
CA VAL A 52 2.69 9.50 -3.44
C VAL A 52 1.77 9.25 -4.62
N TYR A 53 1.81 8.06 -5.22
CA TYR A 53 0.91 7.68 -6.31
C TYR A 53 -0.56 7.72 -5.88
N GLY A 54 -0.88 7.12 -4.73
CA GLY A 54 -2.22 7.14 -4.17
C GLY A 54 -2.70 8.57 -3.86
N ALA A 55 -1.86 9.39 -3.23
CA ALA A 55 -2.15 10.79 -2.92
C ALA A 55 -2.36 11.65 -4.18
N ALA A 56 -1.56 11.40 -5.23
CA ALA A 56 -1.65 12.11 -6.51
C ALA A 56 -2.79 11.61 -7.42
N GLY A 57 -3.54 10.57 -7.01
CA GLY A 57 -4.59 9.92 -7.80
C GLY A 57 -5.53 10.88 -8.56
N PRO A 58 -6.13 11.89 -7.92
CA PRO A 58 -7.01 12.85 -8.59
C PRO A 58 -6.33 13.69 -9.66
N LEU A 59 -5.06 14.06 -9.44
CA LEU A 59 -4.28 14.83 -10.40
C LEU A 59 -3.91 13.95 -11.61
N ILE A 60 -3.43 12.74 -11.35
CA ILE A 60 -3.12 11.72 -12.38
C ILE A 60 -4.36 11.45 -13.22
N ARG A 61 -5.51 11.24 -12.57
CA ARG A 61 -6.80 11.00 -13.25
C ARG A 61 -7.21 12.14 -14.15
N ARG A 62 -7.14 13.39 -13.66
CA ARG A 62 -7.46 14.59 -14.45
C ARG A 62 -6.55 14.72 -15.67
N TRP A 63 -5.27 14.41 -15.53
CA TRP A 63 -4.31 14.41 -16.64
C TRP A 63 -4.60 13.31 -17.66
N LEU A 64 -4.76 12.06 -17.21
CA LEU A 64 -4.98 10.91 -18.10
C LEU A 64 -6.34 10.97 -18.82
N PHE A 65 -7.37 11.54 -18.20
CA PHE A 65 -8.66 11.77 -18.86
C PHE A 65 -8.59 12.76 -20.03
N LYS A 66 -7.59 13.64 -20.07
CA LYS A 66 -7.38 14.53 -21.23
C LYS A 66 -6.81 13.79 -22.44
N LEU A 67 -6.14 12.66 -22.23
CA LEU A 67 -5.49 11.90 -23.30
C LEU A 67 -6.49 11.16 -24.19
N SER A 68 -7.64 10.78 -23.64
CA SER A 68 -8.68 10.08 -24.41
C SER A 68 -10.05 10.23 -23.74
N GLN A 69 -11.08 10.45 -24.56
CA GLN A 69 -12.48 10.56 -24.12
C GLN A 69 -13.26 9.25 -24.25
N VAL A 70 -12.61 8.16 -24.66
CA VAL A 70 -13.28 6.88 -24.84
C VAL A 70 -13.62 6.27 -23.48
N SER A 71 -14.83 5.70 -23.35
CA SER A 71 -15.39 5.21 -22.08
C SER A 71 -14.52 4.16 -21.40
N TRP A 72 -14.01 3.18 -22.14
CA TRP A 72 -13.15 2.11 -21.58
C TRP A 72 -11.83 2.67 -21.03
N TRP A 73 -11.28 3.72 -21.62
CA TRP A 73 -10.05 4.36 -21.15
C TRP A 73 -10.29 5.09 -19.82
N GLN A 74 -11.37 5.87 -19.76
CA GLN A 74 -11.75 6.57 -18.52
C GLN A 74 -12.05 5.59 -17.40
N GLU A 75 -12.68 4.45 -17.73
CA GLU A 75 -12.92 3.37 -16.79
C GLU A 75 -11.61 2.76 -16.29
N LEU A 76 -10.67 2.42 -17.19
CA LEU A 76 -9.35 1.87 -16.84
C LEU A 76 -8.58 2.83 -15.93
N VAL A 77 -8.47 4.10 -16.32
CA VAL A 77 -7.79 5.12 -15.51
C VAL A 77 -8.44 5.24 -14.14
N SER A 78 -9.78 5.21 -14.06
CA SER A 78 -10.48 5.26 -12.78
C SER A 78 -10.28 4.02 -11.91
N THR A 79 -9.86 2.88 -12.47
CA THR A 79 -9.52 1.67 -11.71
C THR A 79 -8.18 1.86 -11.01
N PHE A 80 -7.21 2.40 -11.75
CA PHE A 80 -5.83 2.49 -11.33
C PHE A 80 -5.49 3.79 -10.60
N THR A 81 -6.38 4.79 -10.57
CA THR A 81 -6.20 5.98 -9.73
C THR A 81 -7.11 5.99 -8.50
N ALA A 82 -6.55 6.29 -7.33
CA ALA A 82 -7.33 6.46 -6.11
C ALA A 82 -8.33 7.64 -6.23
N PRO A 83 -9.57 7.50 -5.74
CA PRO A 83 -10.55 8.58 -5.70
C PRO A 83 -10.16 9.65 -4.66
N GLY A 84 -10.57 10.89 -4.90
CA GLY A 84 -10.12 12.06 -4.11
C GLY A 84 -10.40 11.99 -2.61
N TYR A 85 -11.47 11.33 -2.17
CA TYR A 85 -11.76 11.19 -0.74
C TYR A 85 -10.89 10.14 -0.05
N LEU A 86 -10.19 9.26 -0.79
CA LEU A 86 -9.26 8.29 -0.23
C LEU A 86 -7.82 8.80 -0.16
N THR A 87 -7.49 9.93 -0.81
CA THR A 87 -6.10 10.41 -0.88
C THR A 87 -5.51 10.77 0.49
N SER A 88 -6.36 11.17 1.45
CA SER A 88 -5.93 11.50 2.82
C SER A 88 -5.26 10.32 3.52
N TRP A 89 -5.66 9.07 3.23
CA TRP A 89 -5.09 7.87 3.84
C TRP A 89 -3.64 7.59 3.42
N PHE A 90 -3.19 8.15 2.30
CA PHE A 90 -1.84 7.92 1.79
C PHE A 90 -0.82 8.93 2.32
N TRP A 91 -1.27 10.09 2.83
CA TRP A 91 -0.37 11.14 3.30
C TRP A 91 0.48 10.76 4.53
N PRO A 92 -0.05 10.08 5.56
CA PRO A 92 0.76 9.70 6.73
C PRO A 92 1.97 8.84 6.33
N MET A 93 1.76 7.84 5.47
CA MET A 93 2.85 7.01 4.96
C MET A 93 3.78 7.75 4.00
N ALA A 94 3.27 8.61 3.12
CA ALA A 94 4.12 9.43 2.26
C ALA A 94 5.07 10.32 3.08
N LEU A 95 4.55 10.97 4.13
CA LEU A 95 5.34 11.84 5.01
C LEU A 95 6.33 11.04 5.85
N TYR A 96 5.90 9.91 6.42
CA TYR A 96 6.77 9.03 7.18
C TYR A 96 7.91 8.48 6.32
N ALA A 97 7.60 7.92 5.15
CA ALA A 97 8.60 7.34 4.24
C ALA A 97 9.56 8.41 3.70
N TYR A 98 9.06 9.63 3.41
CA TYR A 98 9.91 10.77 3.06
C TYR A 98 10.88 11.12 4.19
N TYR A 99 10.37 11.34 5.40
CA TYR A 99 11.21 11.67 6.55
C TYR A 99 12.25 10.56 6.82
N ARG A 100 11.81 9.30 6.77
CA ARG A 100 12.65 8.13 6.99
C ARG A 100 13.80 8.02 5.99
N THR A 101 13.53 8.35 4.72
CA THR A 101 14.48 8.22 3.61
C THR A 101 15.48 9.38 3.57
N PHE A 102 15.04 10.61 3.85
CA PHE A 102 15.86 11.81 3.68
C PHE A 102 16.45 12.38 4.98
N VAL A 103 15.83 12.12 6.14
CA VAL A 103 16.26 12.65 7.44
C VAL A 103 16.87 11.54 8.29
N GLY A 104 16.19 10.40 8.40
CA GLY A 104 16.66 9.27 9.19
C GLY A 104 15.55 8.58 10.00
N PRO A 105 15.90 7.56 10.81
CA PRO A 105 14.93 6.85 11.64
C PRO A 105 14.29 7.77 12.68
N LEU A 106 12.98 7.68 12.83
CA LEU A 106 12.30 8.22 14.00
C LEU A 106 12.56 7.31 15.20
N GLU A 107 12.70 7.92 16.39
CA GLU A 107 12.97 7.18 17.63
C GLU A 107 11.85 6.21 18.01
N PHE A 108 10.60 6.55 17.66
CA PHE A 108 9.43 5.76 18.04
C PHE A 108 8.92 4.91 16.88
N LYS A 109 9.05 3.58 17.02
CA LYS A 109 8.57 2.57 16.06
C LYS A 109 7.06 2.63 15.80
N ILE A 110 6.27 3.11 16.76
CA ILE A 110 4.81 3.25 16.63
C ILE A 110 4.37 4.12 15.45
N TRP A 111 5.21 5.09 15.02
CA TRP A 111 4.89 5.94 13.87
C TRP A 111 4.96 5.17 12.55
N GLU A 112 5.85 4.19 12.47
CA GLU A 112 5.98 3.30 11.32
C GLU A 112 4.75 2.41 11.21
N GLU A 113 4.39 1.74 12.30
CA GLU A 113 3.23 0.85 12.38
C GLU A 113 1.92 1.61 12.07
N LEU A 114 1.76 2.83 12.59
CA LEU A 114 0.60 3.65 12.29
C LEU A 114 0.56 4.08 10.82
N ALA A 115 1.71 4.46 10.25
CA ALA A 115 1.81 4.84 8.84
C ALA A 115 1.47 3.65 7.93
N GLU A 116 2.02 2.47 8.20
CA GLU A 116 1.71 1.22 7.51
C GLU A 116 0.22 0.86 7.61
N LEU A 117 -0.37 0.97 8.80
CA LEU A 117 -1.80 0.73 9.00
C LEU A 117 -2.65 1.67 8.15
N THR A 118 -2.34 2.97 8.13
CA THR A 118 -3.10 3.94 7.33
C THR A 118 -2.99 3.67 5.83
N LEU A 119 -1.79 3.29 5.34
CA LEU A 119 -1.59 2.89 3.95
C LEU A 119 -2.42 1.63 3.63
N ALA A 120 -2.36 0.61 4.48
CA ALA A 120 -3.10 -0.63 4.29
C ALA A 120 -4.61 -0.39 4.25
N VAL A 121 -5.15 0.41 5.16
CA VAL A 121 -6.57 0.79 5.18
C VAL A 121 -6.94 1.56 3.91
N GLY A 122 -6.11 2.51 3.48
CA GLY A 122 -6.33 3.27 2.24
C GLY A 122 -6.40 2.36 1.00
N LEU A 123 -5.46 1.42 0.87
CA LEU A 123 -5.43 0.43 -0.20
C LEU A 123 -6.66 -0.50 -0.16
N LEU A 124 -7.00 -1.02 1.02
CA LEU A 124 -8.18 -1.87 1.20
C LEU A 124 -9.48 -1.14 0.85
N ALA A 125 -9.64 0.10 1.32
CA ALA A 125 -10.80 0.92 0.99
C ALA A 125 -10.89 1.19 -0.51
N TRP A 126 -9.75 1.37 -1.19
CA TRP A 126 -9.72 1.59 -2.62
C TRP A 126 -10.05 0.33 -3.43
N VAL A 127 -9.52 -0.83 -3.03
CA VAL A 127 -9.89 -2.13 -3.62
C VAL A 127 -11.37 -2.40 -3.41
N TYR A 128 -11.86 -2.22 -2.18
CA TYR A 128 -13.27 -2.38 -1.84
C TYR A 128 -14.17 -1.46 -2.67
N TYR A 129 -13.80 -0.18 -2.81
CA TYR A 129 -14.50 0.76 -3.67
C TYR A 129 -14.58 0.27 -5.12
N ASN A 130 -13.47 -0.22 -5.68
CA ASN A 130 -13.45 -0.74 -7.05
C ASN A 130 -14.35 -1.98 -7.23
N ILE A 131 -14.38 -2.88 -6.25
CA ILE A 131 -15.27 -4.04 -6.24
C ILE A 131 -16.73 -3.55 -6.18
N TYR A 132 -17.11 -2.83 -5.12
CA TYR A 132 -18.51 -2.47 -4.88
C TYR A 132 -19.09 -1.53 -5.94
N ALA A 133 -18.36 -0.47 -6.30
CA ALA A 133 -18.84 0.53 -7.24
C ALA A 133 -18.97 0.00 -8.68
N ARG A 134 -18.31 -1.12 -9.03
CA ARG A 134 -18.34 -1.69 -10.39
C ARG A 134 -19.22 -2.93 -10.49
N PHE A 135 -19.18 -3.84 -9.52
CA PHE A 135 -20.14 -4.95 -9.47
C PHE A 135 -21.59 -4.43 -9.33
N GLY A 136 -21.81 -3.35 -8.57
CA GLY A 136 -23.12 -2.70 -8.50
C GLY A 136 -23.58 -2.08 -9.83
N ARG A 137 -22.66 -1.53 -10.63
CA ARG A 137 -22.96 -0.95 -11.96
C ARG A 137 -23.29 -2.01 -13.01
N ALA A 138 -22.57 -3.13 -13.01
CA ALA A 138 -22.85 -4.25 -13.93
C ALA A 138 -24.27 -4.80 -13.71
N LYS A 139 -24.65 -5.04 -12.45
CA LYS A 139 -25.99 -5.56 -12.08
C LYS A 139 -27.12 -4.58 -12.45
N GLY A 140 -26.88 -3.28 -12.34
CA GLY A 140 -27.85 -2.23 -12.72
C GLY A 140 -28.07 -2.10 -14.23
N GLN A 141 -27.06 -2.40 -15.05
CA GLN A 141 -27.20 -2.39 -16.52
C GLN A 141 -28.00 -3.59 -17.03
N THR A 142 -27.81 -4.79 -16.45
CA THR A 142 -28.56 -6.00 -16.80
C THR A 142 -30.07 -5.82 -16.55
N LEU A 143 -30.45 -5.30 -15.39
CA LEU A 143 -31.86 -5.05 -15.02
C LEU A 143 -32.55 -3.97 -15.89
N ARG A 144 -31.78 -3.14 -16.59
CA ARG A 144 -32.29 -2.10 -17.49
C ARG A 144 -32.47 -2.61 -18.92
N HIS A 145 -31.72 -3.65 -19.30
CA HIS A 145 -31.89 -4.36 -20.57
C HIS A 145 -33.07 -5.32 -20.55
N GLU A 146 -33.37 -5.96 -19.42
CA GLU A 146 -34.54 -6.85 -19.26
C GLU A 146 -35.90 -6.11 -19.23
N ARG A 147 -35.88 -4.78 -19.06
CA ARG A 147 -37.08 -3.93 -19.00
C ARG A 147 -37.38 -3.16 -20.31
N ARG A 148 -36.68 -3.47 -21.39
CA ARG A 148 -36.92 -2.92 -22.74
C ARG A 148 -37.28 -4.04 -23.69
#